data_AF-A0A6P8M1F6-F1
#
_entry.id   AF-A0A6P8M1F6-F1
#
_cell.length_a   1.000
_cell.length_b   1.000
_cell.length_c   1.000
_cell.angle_alpha   90.00
_cell.angle_beta   90.00
_cell.angle_gamma   90.00
#
_symmetry.space_group_name_H-M   'P 1'
#
loop_
_entity.id
_entity.type
_entity.pdbx_description
1 polymer ?
#
loop_
_entity_poly.entity_id
_entity_poly.type
_entity_poly.pdbx_seq_one_letter_code
_entity_poly.pdbx_strand_id
1 'polypeptide(L)'
;MVVLTRVLYCAAKLPRKYMRQGIIDSLRIHVSGGTGGSGLPAYGGIGGAGGNVCLVSKERLTLRNVKYKLENMKLKAGTGGDSSKKGLIGIPGTDLNIRVPIGITVYDQNRIKLGTMNSKDTKLVVATGGIGGCERTGYCGLKGQSRTIVLDLQLLADVGLIGFPNAGKSTFLNAISKAKSKIADYPFTTIKPQVGIIKYKDHREISVADLPGLIEGAHINKGMGHKFLKHIERTKLLLFIVDIQGCKFSIRHKHRSCLETVLLLNKEIELYNPDLLDRPTMIIVNKMDTNGANEIYNEIKLKLNNLSEFLSEFDESIQPKRVLQFDDIITTSLILQNADEIREIKTKIRHIIDKYEEAKISVQDMDSNEDCLRTKLKKQMQQYAPTLL
;
A
#
# COMPACT_ATOMS: atom_id res chain seq x y z
N MET A 1 40.94 -22.03 25.90
CA MET A 1 39.97 -20.94 26.18
C MET A 1 40.69 -19.62 26.06
N VAL A 2 40.02 -18.54 25.63
CA VAL A 2 40.53 -17.15 25.53
C VAL A 2 41.32 -16.77 24.24
N VAL A 3 40.78 -17.06 23.04
CA VAL A 3 41.21 -16.33 21.82
C VAL A 3 40.04 -16.02 20.86
N LEU A 4 38.92 -16.75 20.92
CA LEU A 4 37.79 -16.57 19.99
C LEU A 4 36.78 -15.46 20.34
N THR A 5 36.96 -14.73 21.44
CA THR A 5 35.95 -13.75 21.92
C THR A 5 36.17 -12.29 21.49
N ARG A 6 37.23 -11.96 20.73
CA ARG A 6 37.55 -10.56 20.39
C ARG A 6 37.21 -10.10 18.96
N VAL A 7 36.84 -11.00 18.03
CA VAL A 7 36.59 -10.62 16.62
C VAL A 7 35.12 -10.29 16.33
N LEU A 8 34.19 -10.59 17.25
CA LEU A 8 32.74 -10.37 17.04
C LEU A 8 32.16 -9.14 17.75
N TYR A 9 32.99 -8.29 18.37
CA TYR A 9 32.50 -7.16 19.17
C TYR A 9 32.59 -5.78 18.49
N CYS A 10 32.92 -5.73 17.20
CA CYS A 10 32.88 -4.50 16.39
C CYS A 10 31.84 -4.55 15.25
N ALA A 11 30.86 -5.46 15.31
CA ALA A 11 29.60 -5.21 14.62
C ALA A 11 28.80 -4.27 15.51
N ALA A 12 28.92 -2.96 15.25
CA ALA A 12 27.99 -1.97 15.79
C ALA A 12 26.59 -2.58 15.68
N LYS A 13 25.92 -2.78 16.82
CA LYS A 13 24.54 -3.24 16.85
C LYS A 13 23.77 -2.26 15.98
N LEU A 14 23.50 -2.63 14.72
CA LEU A 14 22.49 -1.99 13.90
C LEU A 14 21.30 -1.82 14.83
N PRO A 15 20.79 -0.59 15.02
CA PRO A 15 19.68 -0.37 15.93
C PRO A 15 18.62 -1.40 15.54
N ARG A 16 18.31 -2.32 16.45
CA ARG A 16 17.37 -3.40 16.21
C ARG A 16 16.15 -2.71 15.62
N LYS A 17 15.90 -2.93 14.31
CA LYS A 17 14.67 -2.53 13.63
C LYS A 17 13.55 -3.17 14.43
N TYR A 18 13.05 -2.48 15.45
CA TYR A 18 11.89 -2.90 16.21
C TYR A 18 10.81 -3.14 15.18
N MET A 19 10.48 -4.41 14.98
CA MET A 19 9.40 -4.95 14.14
C MET A 19 8.69 -3.92 13.25
N ARG A 20 9.36 -3.42 12.21
CA ARG A 20 8.67 -2.71 11.12
C ARG A 20 7.99 -3.76 10.27
N GLN A 21 6.89 -4.29 10.79
CA GLN A 21 6.14 -5.33 10.12
C GLN A 21 5.63 -4.72 8.79
N GLY A 22 6.13 -5.19 7.65
CA GLY A 22 5.84 -4.64 6.31
C GLY A 22 4.36 -4.68 5.90
N ILE A 23 3.85 -3.61 5.30
CA ILE A 23 2.47 -3.52 4.81
C ILE A 23 2.24 -4.62 3.76
N ILE A 24 1.12 -5.35 3.86
CA ILE A 24 0.76 -6.43 2.94
C ILE A 24 -0.27 -5.88 1.95
N ASP A 25 0.11 -5.81 0.68
CA ASP A 25 -0.75 -5.28 -0.40
C ASP A 25 -1.42 -6.39 -1.20
N SER A 26 -0.79 -7.57 -1.25
CA SER A 26 -1.34 -8.77 -1.88
C SER A 26 -1.39 -9.93 -0.91
N LEU A 27 -2.51 -10.66 -0.92
CA LEU A 27 -2.72 -11.84 -0.08
C LEU A 27 -3.29 -12.99 -0.92
N ARG A 28 -2.52 -14.07 -1.05
CA ARG A 28 -2.96 -15.31 -1.69
C ARG A 28 -3.60 -16.23 -0.66
N ILE A 29 -4.82 -16.68 -0.92
CA ILE A 29 -5.54 -17.63 -0.07
C ILE A 29 -6.19 -18.73 -0.89
N HIS A 30 -6.23 -19.93 -0.31
CA HIS A 30 -6.92 -21.08 -0.87
C HIS A 30 -8.29 -21.19 -0.21
N VAL A 31 -9.36 -21.14 -1.01
CA VAL A 31 -10.74 -21.19 -0.52
C VAL A 31 -11.47 -22.39 -1.12
N SER A 32 -12.36 -23.01 -0.34
CA SER A 32 -13.16 -24.16 -0.79
C SER A 32 -14.61 -24.04 -0.36
N GLY A 33 -15.53 -24.19 -1.30
CA GLY A 33 -16.95 -24.33 -1.02
C GLY A 33 -17.25 -25.60 -0.23
N GLY A 34 -18.40 -25.60 0.45
CA GLY A 34 -18.92 -26.77 1.13
C GLY A 34 -19.29 -27.87 0.13
N THR A 35 -19.14 -29.13 0.52
CA THR A 35 -19.69 -30.25 -0.28
C THR A 35 -21.20 -30.31 -0.08
N GLY A 36 -21.95 -30.64 -1.13
CA GLY A 36 -23.36 -30.96 -1.01
C GLY A 36 -23.55 -32.25 -0.20
N GLY A 37 -24.64 -32.32 0.57
CA GLY A 37 -25.07 -33.53 1.24
C GLY A 37 -25.66 -34.53 0.25
N SER A 38 -25.75 -35.80 0.64
CA SER A 38 -26.32 -36.87 -0.16
C SER A 38 -27.84 -36.92 -0.04
N GLY A 39 -28.49 -37.24 -1.16
CA GLY A 39 -29.91 -37.55 -1.23
C GLY A 39 -30.20 -38.99 -0.81
N LEU A 40 -31.48 -39.30 -0.59
CA LEU A 40 -31.95 -40.62 -0.19
C LEU A 40 -32.82 -41.19 -1.31
N PRO A 41 -32.26 -42.06 -2.18
CA PRO A 41 -32.94 -42.52 -3.39
C PRO A 41 -34.31 -43.15 -3.12
N ALA A 42 -34.39 -44.00 -2.10
CA ALA A 42 -35.58 -44.78 -1.77
C ALA A 42 -36.83 -43.94 -1.47
N TYR A 43 -36.67 -42.66 -1.13
CA TYR A 43 -37.77 -41.76 -0.80
C TYR A 43 -37.72 -40.46 -1.61
N GLY A 44 -36.89 -40.40 -2.66
CA GLY A 44 -36.68 -39.17 -3.43
C GLY A 44 -36.06 -38.02 -2.62
N GLY A 45 -35.36 -38.32 -1.53
CA GLY A 45 -34.78 -37.31 -0.65
C GLY A 45 -33.67 -36.50 -1.34
N ILE A 46 -33.65 -35.19 -1.12
CA ILE A 46 -32.71 -34.23 -1.70
C ILE A 46 -31.71 -33.82 -0.62
N GLY A 47 -30.41 -34.02 -0.86
CA GLY A 47 -29.35 -33.56 0.03
C GLY A 47 -29.24 -32.03 0.05
N GLY A 48 -28.76 -31.48 1.17
CA GLY A 48 -28.58 -30.04 1.32
C GLY A 48 -27.46 -29.51 0.42
N ALA A 49 -27.61 -28.28 -0.07
CA ALA A 49 -26.52 -27.61 -0.80
C ALA A 49 -25.35 -27.30 0.13
N GLY A 50 -24.12 -27.35 -0.37
CA GLY A 50 -22.93 -26.89 0.36
C GLY A 50 -22.93 -25.36 0.47
N GLY A 51 -22.32 -24.84 1.55
CA GLY A 51 -22.16 -23.40 1.74
C GLY A 51 -21.18 -22.77 0.75
N ASN A 52 -21.38 -21.48 0.47
CA ASN A 52 -20.51 -20.68 -0.38
C ASN A 52 -19.40 -20.00 0.44
N VAL A 53 -18.30 -19.66 -0.22
CA VAL A 53 -17.28 -18.75 0.33
C VAL A 53 -17.48 -17.37 -0.27
N CYS A 54 -17.72 -16.39 0.61
CA CYS A 54 -18.03 -15.02 0.25
C CYS A 54 -17.01 -14.07 0.88
N LEU A 55 -16.53 -13.10 0.11
CA LEU A 55 -15.80 -11.97 0.64
C LEU A 55 -16.80 -10.87 1.01
N VAL A 56 -16.60 -10.23 2.16
CA VAL A 56 -17.42 -9.10 2.63
C VAL A 56 -16.53 -7.91 2.91
N SER A 57 -16.77 -6.79 2.21
CA SER A 57 -15.98 -5.59 2.40
C SER A 57 -16.34 -4.89 3.71
N LYS A 58 -15.33 -4.56 4.52
CA LYS A 58 -15.49 -3.84 5.80
C LYS A 58 -14.54 -2.66 5.88
N GLU A 59 -15.06 -1.53 6.37
CA GLU A 59 -14.24 -0.37 6.70
C GLU A 59 -13.26 -0.69 7.85
N ARG A 60 -12.15 0.06 7.90
CA ARG A 60 -11.13 0.00 8.97
C ARG A 60 -10.41 -1.35 9.12
N LEU A 61 -10.53 -2.26 8.15
CA LEU A 61 -9.78 -3.51 8.09
C LEU A 61 -8.51 -3.35 7.24
N THR A 62 -7.42 -4.05 7.60
CA THR A 62 -6.19 -4.13 6.79
C THR A 62 -5.95 -5.57 6.32
N LEU A 63 -5.29 -5.75 5.17
CA LEU A 63 -4.95 -7.09 4.66
C LEU A 63 -4.05 -7.88 5.63
N ARG A 64 -3.21 -7.21 6.42
CA ARG A 64 -2.49 -7.83 7.54
C ARG A 64 -3.43 -8.49 8.55
N ASN A 65 -4.43 -7.75 9.02
CA ASN A 65 -5.38 -8.26 10.02
C ASN A 65 -6.17 -9.45 9.45
N VAL A 66 -6.41 -9.44 8.13
CA VAL A 66 -6.99 -10.57 7.43
C VAL A 66 -6.02 -11.75 7.44
N LYS A 67 -4.77 -11.58 6.99
CA LYS A 67 -3.76 -12.65 6.98
C LYS A 67 -3.61 -13.33 8.34
N TYR A 68 -3.42 -12.57 9.42
CA TYR A 68 -3.29 -13.13 10.77
C TYR A 68 -4.51 -13.93 11.22
N LYS A 69 -5.72 -13.50 10.85
CA LYS A 69 -6.94 -14.26 11.15
C LYS A 69 -7.06 -15.54 10.32
N LEU A 70 -6.58 -15.51 9.09
CA LEU A 70 -6.70 -16.65 8.17
C LEU A 70 -5.55 -17.67 8.33
N GLU A 71 -4.40 -17.31 8.91
CA GLU A 71 -3.24 -18.20 9.08
C GLU A 71 -3.57 -19.50 9.85
N ASN A 72 -4.50 -19.43 10.80
CA ASN A 72 -4.89 -20.59 11.62
C ASN A 72 -6.25 -21.21 11.22
N MET A 73 -6.90 -20.73 10.16
CA MET A 73 -8.24 -21.15 9.77
C MET A 73 -8.25 -21.93 8.46
N LYS A 74 -8.94 -23.08 8.46
CA LYS A 74 -9.31 -23.76 7.21
C LYS A 74 -10.40 -22.95 6.52
N LEU A 75 -10.11 -22.39 5.34
CA LEU A 75 -11.05 -21.59 4.57
C LEU A 75 -11.99 -22.47 3.74
N LYS A 76 -12.79 -23.28 4.45
CA LYS A 76 -13.78 -24.17 3.86
C LYS A 76 -15.17 -23.81 4.40
N ALA A 77 -16.15 -23.64 3.51
CA ALA A 77 -17.54 -23.43 3.90
C ALA A 77 -18.20 -24.72 4.42
N GLY A 78 -19.33 -24.57 5.13
CA GLY A 78 -20.05 -25.68 5.76
C GLY A 78 -20.60 -26.67 4.73
N THR A 79 -20.58 -27.96 5.07
CA THR A 79 -21.14 -29.01 4.23
C THR A 79 -22.66 -29.04 4.32
N GLY A 80 -23.33 -29.38 3.22
CA GLY A 80 -24.76 -29.66 3.23
C GLY A 80 -25.05 -30.94 4.02
N GLY A 81 -26.18 -30.96 4.73
CA GLY A 81 -26.65 -32.13 5.46
C GLY A 81 -27.25 -33.18 4.52
N ASP A 82 -27.06 -34.45 4.86
CA ASP A 82 -27.68 -35.56 4.15
C ASP A 82 -29.19 -35.60 4.42
N SER A 83 -29.96 -36.07 3.43
CA SER A 83 -31.37 -36.34 3.63
C SER A 83 -31.58 -37.65 4.40
N SER A 84 -32.67 -37.74 5.14
CA SER A 84 -33.02 -38.91 5.96
C SER A 84 -34.50 -39.24 5.85
N LYS A 85 -34.91 -40.41 6.36
CA LYS A 85 -36.33 -40.82 6.37
C LYS A 85 -37.24 -39.84 7.12
N LYS A 86 -36.70 -39.12 8.11
CA LYS A 86 -37.43 -38.11 8.90
C LYS A 86 -37.33 -36.70 8.31
N GLY A 87 -36.43 -36.48 7.37
CA GLY A 87 -36.15 -35.18 6.76
C GLY A 87 -35.67 -35.38 5.33
N LEU A 88 -36.63 -35.43 4.39
CA LEU A 88 -36.36 -35.69 2.98
C LEU A 88 -35.57 -34.56 2.30
N ILE A 89 -35.51 -33.37 2.90
CA ILE A 89 -34.72 -32.24 2.42
C ILE A 89 -33.58 -31.99 3.41
N GLY A 90 -32.35 -32.12 2.94
CA GLY A 90 -31.14 -31.88 3.71
C GLY A 90 -30.93 -30.39 4.01
N ILE A 91 -30.37 -30.11 5.18
CA ILE A 91 -30.12 -28.73 5.65
C ILE A 91 -28.97 -28.12 4.83
N PRO A 92 -29.10 -26.90 4.31
CA PRO A 92 -28.02 -26.25 3.58
C PRO A 92 -26.82 -25.95 4.50
N GLY A 93 -25.62 -26.07 3.96
CA GLY A 93 -24.38 -25.77 4.65
C GLY A 93 -24.22 -24.27 4.93
N THR A 94 -23.46 -23.94 5.98
CA THR A 94 -23.22 -22.55 6.37
C THR A 94 -22.21 -21.86 5.46
N ASP A 95 -22.55 -20.65 4.99
CA ASP A 95 -21.64 -19.83 4.20
C ASP A 95 -20.46 -19.30 5.02
N LEU A 96 -19.27 -19.33 4.43
CA LEU A 96 -18.07 -18.75 5.02
C LEU A 96 -17.88 -17.31 4.54
N ASN A 97 -18.09 -16.35 5.43
CA ASN A 97 -17.90 -14.93 5.15
C ASN A 97 -16.52 -14.43 5.61
N ILE A 98 -15.61 -14.19 4.66
CA ILE A 98 -14.28 -13.65 4.92
C ILE A 98 -14.35 -12.12 4.83
N ARG A 99 -14.02 -11.44 5.93
CA ARG A 99 -14.01 -9.97 5.98
C ARG A 99 -12.74 -9.44 5.34
N VAL A 100 -12.86 -8.53 4.39
CA VAL A 100 -11.73 -7.92 3.67
C VAL A 100 -11.84 -6.39 3.65
N PRO A 101 -10.73 -5.64 3.53
CA PRO A 101 -10.79 -4.19 3.33
C PRO A 101 -11.59 -3.78 2.10
N ILE A 102 -12.03 -2.53 2.08
CA ILE A 102 -12.59 -1.89 0.87
C ILE A 102 -11.44 -1.54 -0.09
N GLY A 103 -11.71 -1.57 -1.39
CA GLY A 103 -10.74 -1.25 -2.45
C GLY A 103 -9.94 -2.48 -2.90
N ILE A 104 -10.45 -3.69 -2.67
CA ILE A 104 -9.78 -4.92 -3.07
C ILE A 104 -10.28 -5.37 -4.44
N THR A 105 -9.33 -5.70 -5.31
CA THR A 105 -9.58 -6.50 -6.52
C THR A 105 -9.24 -7.94 -6.23
N VAL A 106 -10.11 -8.84 -6.66
CA VAL A 106 -9.97 -10.28 -6.44
C VAL A 106 -9.66 -10.92 -7.76
N TYR A 107 -8.55 -11.64 -7.80
CA TYR A 107 -8.11 -12.41 -8.97
C TYR A 107 -8.14 -13.91 -8.67
N ASP A 108 -8.38 -14.71 -9.70
CA ASP A 108 -8.16 -16.15 -9.64
C ASP A 108 -6.66 -16.48 -9.76
N GLN A 109 -6.30 -17.75 -9.62
CA GLN A 109 -4.94 -18.27 -9.73
C GLN A 109 -4.27 -17.90 -11.06
N ASN A 110 -5.08 -17.77 -12.13
CA ASN A 110 -4.64 -17.39 -13.47
C ASN A 110 -4.66 -15.87 -13.71
N ARG A 111 -4.75 -15.04 -12.66
CA ARG A 111 -4.85 -13.57 -12.73
C ARG A 111 -6.10 -13.04 -13.47
N ILE A 112 -7.11 -13.88 -13.69
CA ILE A 112 -8.41 -13.44 -14.21
C ILE A 112 -9.16 -12.72 -13.10
N LYS A 113 -9.67 -11.52 -13.39
CA LYS A 113 -10.41 -10.71 -12.43
C LYS A 113 -11.78 -11.34 -12.12
N LEU A 114 -12.01 -11.69 -10.86
CA LEU A 114 -13.31 -12.20 -10.37
C LEU A 114 -14.25 -11.06 -9.97
N GLY A 115 -13.71 -9.96 -9.45
CA GLY A 115 -14.50 -8.81 -9.04
C GLY A 115 -13.71 -7.74 -8.29
N THR A 116 -14.35 -6.59 -8.07
CA THR A 116 -13.82 -5.46 -7.27
C THR A 116 -14.80 -5.08 -6.17
N MET A 117 -14.28 -4.81 -4.98
CA MET A 117 -15.06 -4.50 -3.79
C MET A 117 -14.83 -3.04 -3.36
N ASN A 118 -15.59 -2.12 -3.95
CA ASN A 118 -15.40 -0.68 -3.77
C ASN A 118 -16.41 -0.01 -2.83
N SER A 119 -17.49 -0.69 -2.45
CA SER A 119 -18.44 -0.18 -1.47
C SER A 119 -18.29 -0.90 -0.13
N LYS A 120 -18.90 -0.36 0.92
CA LYS A 120 -18.98 -1.00 2.22
C LYS A 120 -20.02 -2.12 2.17
N ASP A 121 -19.74 -3.23 2.87
CA ASP A 121 -20.65 -4.36 3.04
C ASP A 121 -21.06 -5.05 1.71
N THR A 122 -20.33 -4.80 0.63
CA THR A 122 -20.45 -5.55 -0.62
C THR A 122 -20.08 -7.00 -0.38
N LYS A 123 -20.87 -7.93 -0.94
CA LYS A 123 -20.57 -9.36 -0.93
C LYS A 123 -20.12 -9.80 -2.31
N LEU A 124 -19.03 -10.57 -2.38
CA LEU A 124 -18.54 -11.20 -3.60
C LEU A 124 -18.36 -12.69 -3.36
N VAL A 125 -19.06 -13.54 -4.13
CA VAL A 125 -18.90 -14.99 -4.06
C VAL A 125 -17.62 -15.38 -4.79
N VAL A 126 -16.69 -16.03 -4.09
CA VAL A 126 -15.39 -16.45 -4.65
C VAL A 126 -15.29 -17.94 -4.87
N ALA A 127 -16.05 -18.74 -4.13
CA ALA A 127 -16.18 -20.17 -4.38
C ALA A 127 -17.61 -20.63 -4.08
N THR A 128 -18.23 -21.31 -5.03
CA THR A 128 -19.58 -21.84 -4.86
C THR A 128 -19.57 -23.17 -4.12
N GLY A 129 -20.60 -23.40 -3.30
CA GLY A 129 -20.88 -24.68 -2.68
C GLY A 129 -21.32 -25.73 -3.69
N GLY A 130 -21.13 -27.00 -3.32
CA GLY A 130 -21.53 -28.14 -4.12
C GLY A 130 -23.04 -28.32 -4.11
N ILE A 131 -23.60 -28.78 -5.22
CA ILE A 131 -25.02 -29.09 -5.33
C ILE A 131 -25.31 -30.32 -4.46
N GLY A 132 -26.41 -30.26 -3.71
CA GLY A 132 -26.90 -31.40 -2.92
C GLY A 132 -27.38 -32.54 -3.80
N GLY A 133 -27.33 -33.76 -3.28
CA GLY A 133 -27.67 -34.97 -3.99
C GLY A 133 -29.16 -35.00 -4.36
N CYS A 134 -29.47 -35.08 -5.66
CA CYS A 134 -30.83 -35.24 -6.16
C CYS A 134 -30.85 -36.28 -7.27
N GLU A 135 -32.03 -36.59 -7.82
CA GLU A 135 -32.16 -37.57 -8.91
C GLU A 135 -31.18 -37.31 -10.07
N ARG A 136 -31.00 -36.05 -10.47
CA ARG A 136 -30.05 -35.64 -11.51
C ARG A 136 -28.59 -35.97 -11.19
N THR A 137 -28.19 -35.98 -9.93
CA THR A 137 -26.82 -36.28 -9.49
C THR A 137 -26.68 -37.72 -8.99
N GLY A 138 -27.67 -38.58 -9.23
CA GLY A 138 -27.70 -39.95 -8.70
C GLY A 138 -27.78 -40.00 -7.18
N TYR A 139 -28.40 -38.98 -6.57
CA TYR A 139 -28.49 -38.77 -5.11
C TYR A 139 -27.13 -38.58 -4.41
N CYS A 140 -26.03 -38.44 -5.14
CA CYS A 140 -24.73 -38.10 -4.58
C CYS A 140 -24.55 -36.58 -4.51
N GLY A 141 -24.10 -36.08 -3.36
CA GLY A 141 -23.72 -34.67 -3.21
C GLY A 141 -22.44 -34.35 -3.98
N LEU A 142 -22.40 -33.20 -4.66
CA LEU A 142 -21.23 -32.77 -5.43
C LEU A 142 -20.23 -32.02 -4.55
N LYS A 143 -18.95 -32.05 -4.95
CA LYS A 143 -17.92 -31.24 -4.27
C LYS A 143 -18.12 -29.75 -4.58
N GLY A 144 -17.96 -28.91 -3.57
CA GLY A 144 -17.88 -27.47 -3.75
C GLY A 144 -16.63 -27.06 -4.51
N GLN A 145 -16.68 -25.87 -5.10
CA GLN A 145 -15.57 -25.35 -5.87
C GLN A 145 -14.37 -25.07 -4.95
N SER A 146 -13.19 -25.54 -5.32
CA SER A 146 -11.93 -25.19 -4.65
C SER A 146 -11.10 -24.35 -5.61
N ARG A 147 -10.64 -23.19 -5.16
CA ARG A 147 -9.78 -22.33 -5.97
C ARG A 147 -8.84 -21.49 -5.12
N THR A 148 -7.75 -21.07 -5.74
CA THR A 148 -6.81 -20.13 -5.14
C THR A 148 -7.14 -18.73 -5.61
N ILE A 149 -7.36 -17.81 -4.69
CA ILE A 149 -7.61 -16.41 -5.03
C ILE A 149 -6.48 -15.52 -4.52
N VAL A 150 -6.26 -14.43 -5.23
CA VAL A 150 -5.32 -13.37 -4.87
C VAL A 150 -6.13 -12.11 -4.58
N LEU A 151 -6.09 -11.66 -3.34
CA LEU A 151 -6.65 -10.39 -2.91
C LEU A 151 -5.58 -9.32 -3.13
N ASP A 152 -5.90 -8.31 -3.93
CA ASP A 152 -4.99 -7.22 -4.25
C ASP A 152 -5.63 -5.90 -3.84
N LEU A 153 -5.04 -5.21 -2.87
CA LEU A 153 -5.56 -3.93 -2.40
C LEU A 153 -5.15 -2.84 -3.40
N GLN A 154 -6.14 -2.19 -4.03
CA GLN A 154 -5.87 -1.07 -4.91
C GLN A 154 -5.32 0.11 -4.10
N LEU A 155 -4.07 0.48 -4.40
CA LEU A 155 -3.45 1.70 -3.92
C LEU A 155 -4.12 2.92 -4.56
N LEU A 156 -4.09 4.07 -3.87
CA LEU A 156 -4.50 5.34 -4.48
C LEU A 156 -3.55 5.75 -5.60
N ALA A 157 -2.24 5.66 -5.30
CA ALA A 157 -1.16 5.96 -6.22
C ALA A 157 0.17 5.35 -5.75
N ASP A 158 1.07 5.10 -6.70
CA ASP A 158 2.47 4.78 -6.45
C ASP A 158 3.26 6.03 -6.03
N VAL A 159 2.93 7.19 -6.59
CA VAL A 159 3.58 8.48 -6.31
C VAL A 159 2.57 9.44 -5.67
N GLY A 160 2.94 10.01 -4.52
CA GLY A 160 2.15 11.04 -3.85
C GLY A 160 2.72 12.43 -4.08
N LEU A 161 1.92 13.36 -4.61
CA LEU A 161 2.34 14.75 -4.77
C LEU A 161 2.13 15.53 -3.47
N ILE A 162 3.18 16.20 -3.02
CA ILE A 162 3.20 17.05 -1.83
C ILE A 162 3.56 18.46 -2.25
N GLY A 163 2.90 19.45 -1.68
CA GLY A 163 3.13 20.84 -2.01
C GLY A 163 1.95 21.71 -1.67
N PHE A 164 2.21 23.00 -1.50
CA PHE A 164 1.18 23.98 -1.21
C PHE A 164 0.18 24.16 -2.35
N PRO A 165 -1.00 24.74 -2.07
CA PRO A 165 -1.89 25.23 -3.12
C PRO A 165 -1.10 26.14 -4.08
N ASN A 166 -1.41 26.08 -5.39
CA ASN A 166 -0.76 26.86 -6.44
C ASN A 166 0.74 26.60 -6.69
N ALA A 167 1.35 25.60 -6.04
CA ALA A 167 2.72 25.17 -6.34
C ALA A 167 2.86 24.55 -7.75
N GLY A 168 1.74 24.18 -8.39
CA GLY A 168 1.70 23.58 -9.73
C GLY A 168 1.41 22.08 -9.75
N LYS A 169 0.91 21.49 -8.65
CA LYS A 169 0.59 20.05 -8.55
C LYS A 169 -0.39 19.56 -9.61
N SER A 170 -1.53 20.24 -9.79
CA SER A 170 -2.50 19.88 -10.83
C SER A 170 -1.94 20.09 -12.24
N THR A 171 -1.12 21.13 -12.44
CA THR A 171 -0.42 21.37 -13.71
C THR A 171 0.53 20.23 -14.03
N PHE A 172 1.31 19.75 -13.05
CA PHE A 172 2.16 18.58 -13.16
C PHE A 172 1.37 17.33 -13.53
N LEU A 173 0.27 17.03 -12.81
CA LEU A 173 -0.58 15.87 -13.08
C LEU A 173 -1.11 15.86 -14.52
N ASN A 174 -1.53 17.02 -15.02
CA ASN A 174 -2.02 17.16 -16.39
C ASN A 174 -0.89 17.01 -17.41
N ALA A 175 0.31 17.53 -17.12
CA ALA A 175 1.46 17.43 -18.02
C ALA A 175 2.02 16.00 -18.14
N ILE A 176 2.03 15.23 -17.04
CA ILE A 176 2.56 13.87 -17.06
C ILE A 176 1.56 12.84 -17.60
N SER A 177 0.27 13.07 -17.38
CA SER A 177 -0.79 12.12 -17.72
C SER A 177 -1.24 12.29 -19.16
N LYS A 178 -1.05 11.25 -19.99
CA LYS A 178 -1.52 11.24 -21.39
C LYS A 178 -3.05 11.30 -21.50
N ALA A 179 -3.76 10.97 -20.42
CA ALA A 179 -5.21 11.14 -20.27
C ALA A 179 -5.48 12.28 -19.28
N LYS A 180 -6.57 13.04 -19.46
CA LYS A 180 -7.00 14.04 -18.47
C LYS A 180 -7.02 13.41 -17.07
N SER A 181 -6.49 14.12 -16.07
CA SER A 181 -6.50 13.63 -14.69
C SER A 181 -7.94 13.28 -14.32
N LYS A 182 -8.13 12.10 -13.75
CA LYS A 182 -9.47 11.63 -13.36
C LYS A 182 -9.66 11.95 -11.89
N ILE A 183 -10.81 12.51 -11.58
CA ILE A 183 -11.27 12.61 -10.20
C ILE A 183 -11.63 11.20 -9.78
N ALA A 184 -10.92 10.67 -8.78
CA ALA A 184 -11.09 9.30 -8.36
C ALA A 184 -11.99 9.21 -7.11
N ASP A 185 -13.10 8.50 -7.25
CA ASP A 185 -14.11 8.33 -6.21
C ASP A 185 -13.76 7.14 -5.33
N TYR A 186 -12.78 7.33 -4.45
CA TYR A 186 -12.38 6.31 -3.51
C TYR A 186 -13.25 6.34 -2.24
N PRO A 187 -13.77 5.18 -1.79
CA PRO A 187 -14.77 5.07 -0.71
C PRO A 187 -14.25 5.48 0.68
N PHE A 188 -12.96 5.77 0.80
CA PHE A 188 -12.28 6.14 2.04
C PHE A 188 -11.71 7.56 2.01
N THR A 189 -11.89 8.30 0.91
CA THR A 189 -11.41 9.69 0.76
C THR A 189 -12.56 10.66 0.96
N THR A 190 -12.42 11.63 1.87
CA THR A 190 -13.41 12.70 2.06
C THR A 190 -13.35 13.75 0.96
N ILE A 191 -12.15 13.99 0.42
CA ILE A 191 -11.89 14.85 -0.73
C ILE A 191 -11.49 13.93 -1.88
N LYS A 192 -12.14 14.07 -3.04
CA LYS A 192 -11.84 13.27 -4.23
C LYS A 192 -10.46 13.69 -4.77
N PRO A 193 -9.41 12.85 -4.68
CA PRO A 193 -8.10 13.23 -5.19
C PRO A 193 -8.09 13.21 -6.73
N GLN A 194 -7.24 14.05 -7.31
CA GLN A 194 -6.89 13.95 -8.73
C GLN A 194 -5.83 12.87 -8.89
N VAL A 195 -6.07 11.92 -9.81
CA VAL A 195 -5.14 10.84 -10.13
C VAL A 195 -4.78 10.90 -11.61
N GLY A 196 -3.48 10.84 -11.89
CA GLY A 196 -2.89 10.72 -13.21
C GLY A 196 -2.16 9.40 -13.38
N ILE A 197 -2.00 8.94 -14.63
CA ILE A 197 -1.26 7.71 -14.95
C ILE A 197 -0.11 8.07 -15.89
N ILE A 198 1.11 7.77 -15.45
CA ILE A 198 2.31 7.83 -16.29
C ILE A 198 2.43 6.51 -17.04
N LYS A 199 2.37 6.55 -18.37
CA LYS A 199 2.59 5.40 -19.24
C LYS A 199 3.99 5.42 -19.84
N TYR A 200 4.75 4.36 -19.61
CA TYR A 200 6.10 4.16 -20.18
C TYR A 200 6.05 3.39 -21.50
N LYS A 201 7.16 3.38 -22.23
CA LYS A 201 7.27 2.71 -23.55
C LYS A 201 7.15 1.19 -23.47
N ASP A 202 7.52 0.61 -22.34
CA ASP A 202 7.45 -0.82 -22.02
C ASP A 202 6.10 -1.23 -21.42
N HIS A 203 5.05 -0.44 -21.64
CA HIS A 203 3.69 -0.66 -21.10
C HIS A 203 3.58 -0.65 -19.58
N ARG A 204 4.64 -0.34 -18.83
CA ARG A 204 4.55 -0.09 -17.40
C ARG A 204 3.71 1.16 -17.16
N GLU A 205 2.85 1.09 -16.16
CA GLU A 205 2.03 2.21 -15.71
C GLU A 205 2.37 2.54 -14.26
N ILE A 206 2.57 3.82 -13.97
CA ILE A 206 2.79 4.33 -12.61
C ILE A 206 1.70 5.34 -12.31
N SER A 207 1.01 5.13 -11.19
CA SER A 207 -0.08 5.99 -10.74
C SER A 207 0.44 7.14 -9.88
N VAL A 208 -0.06 8.35 -10.11
CA VAL A 208 0.33 9.57 -9.41
C VAL A 208 -0.93 10.24 -8.87
N ALA A 209 -0.99 10.55 -7.58
CA ALA A 209 -2.12 11.24 -6.97
C ALA A 209 -1.70 12.52 -6.26
N ASP A 210 -2.53 13.55 -6.37
CA ASP A 210 -2.44 14.68 -5.44
C ASP A 210 -2.85 14.23 -4.04
N LEU A 211 -2.12 14.69 -3.02
CA LEU A 211 -2.39 14.41 -1.62
C LEU A 211 -3.05 15.62 -0.96
N PRO A 212 -4.37 15.87 -1.15
CA PRO A 212 -5.08 16.92 -0.43
C PRO A 212 -5.10 16.58 1.06
N GLY A 213 -4.37 17.36 1.86
CA GLY A 213 -4.30 17.18 3.31
C GLY A 213 -2.92 16.97 3.90
N LEU A 214 -1.82 17.13 3.14
CA LEU A 214 -0.49 17.46 3.68
C LEU A 214 -0.20 18.96 3.51
N ILE A 215 -1.20 19.79 3.81
CA ILE A 215 -1.08 21.25 3.83
C ILE A 215 -1.41 21.76 5.25
N GLU A 216 -0.88 22.94 5.57
CA GLU A 216 -0.94 23.66 6.85
C GLU A 216 -2.25 23.42 7.63
N GLY A 217 -2.13 22.76 8.79
CA GLY A 217 -3.26 22.41 9.67
C GLY A 217 -3.79 20.98 9.56
N ALA A 218 -3.20 20.13 8.70
CA ALA A 218 -3.53 18.70 8.59
C ALA A 218 -3.48 17.93 9.93
N HIS A 219 -2.51 18.25 10.77
CA HIS A 219 -2.32 17.65 12.10
C HIS A 219 -3.44 18.00 13.10
N ILE A 220 -4.15 19.11 12.90
CA ILE A 220 -5.24 19.59 13.78
C ILE A 220 -6.55 18.86 13.47
N ASN A 221 -6.78 18.47 12.21
CA ASN A 221 -7.98 17.76 11.75
C ASN A 221 -7.93 16.24 12.00
N LYS A 222 -7.77 15.85 13.27
CA LYS A 222 -7.60 14.47 13.79
C LYS A 222 -8.68 13.45 13.36
N GLY A 223 -9.82 13.88 12.81
CA GLY A 223 -10.92 12.99 12.41
C GLY A 223 -10.98 12.62 10.92
N MET A 224 -10.54 13.51 10.01
CA MET A 224 -10.74 13.35 8.56
C MET A 224 -9.47 12.88 7.82
N GLY A 225 -8.28 13.22 8.32
CA GLY A 225 -7.01 12.88 7.67
C GLY A 225 -6.61 11.40 7.78
N HIS A 226 -6.99 10.70 8.85
CA HIS A 226 -6.39 9.39 9.16
C HIS A 226 -6.73 8.27 8.16
N LYS A 227 -7.86 8.37 7.44
CA LYS A 227 -8.23 7.42 6.37
C LYS A 227 -7.51 7.72 5.06
N PHE A 228 -7.43 8.99 4.65
CA PHE A 228 -6.75 9.44 3.43
C PHE A 228 -5.23 9.21 3.53
N LEU A 229 -4.65 9.60 4.67
CA LEU A 229 -3.21 9.58 4.87
C LEU A 229 -2.65 8.15 5.06
N LYS A 230 -3.48 7.15 5.41
CA LYS A 230 -3.14 5.70 5.30
C LYS A 230 -2.79 5.25 3.89
N HIS A 231 -3.20 6.01 2.87
CA HIS A 231 -2.80 5.73 1.49
C HIS A 231 -1.46 6.37 1.13
N ILE A 232 -1.08 7.46 1.80
CA ILE A 232 0.26 8.07 1.70
C ILE A 232 1.30 7.10 2.23
N GLU A 233 1.02 6.40 3.34
CA GLU A 233 1.89 5.34 3.88
C GLU A 233 2.17 4.22 2.87
N ARG A 234 1.36 4.10 1.81
CA ARG A 234 1.52 3.11 0.75
C ARG A 234 2.12 3.67 -0.54
N THR A 235 2.32 4.98 -0.63
CA THR A 235 3.08 5.56 -1.74
C THR A 235 4.53 5.07 -1.68
N LYS A 236 5.07 4.79 -2.86
CA LYS A 236 6.45 4.33 -3.07
C LYS A 236 7.41 5.50 -3.10
N LEU A 237 6.96 6.65 -3.61
CA LEU A 237 7.72 7.89 -3.76
C LEU A 237 6.87 9.09 -3.32
N LEU A 238 7.46 9.97 -2.53
CA LEU A 238 6.89 11.29 -2.23
C LEU A 238 7.53 12.32 -3.15
N LEU A 239 6.72 13.01 -3.95
CA LEU A 239 7.17 14.01 -4.91
C LEU A 239 6.76 15.40 -4.43
N PHE A 240 7.74 16.17 -3.97
CA PHE A 240 7.55 17.55 -3.53
C PHE A 240 7.51 18.46 -4.74
N ILE A 241 6.50 19.30 -4.83
CA ILE A 241 6.40 20.35 -5.84
C ILE A 241 6.39 21.67 -5.08
N VAL A 242 7.45 22.45 -5.27
CA VAL A 242 7.65 23.74 -4.60
C VAL A 242 7.83 24.84 -5.63
N ASP A 243 7.39 26.03 -5.27
CA ASP A 243 7.52 27.23 -6.09
C ASP A 243 8.86 27.91 -5.77
N ILE A 244 9.66 28.22 -6.80
CA ILE A 244 10.95 28.91 -6.64
C ILE A 244 10.80 30.28 -5.98
N GLN A 245 9.71 30.99 -6.27
CA GLN A 245 9.42 32.27 -5.65
C GLN A 245 8.87 32.13 -4.23
N GLY A 246 8.69 30.92 -3.72
CA GLY A 246 8.10 30.66 -2.42
C GLY A 246 6.56 30.70 -2.45
N CYS A 247 5.95 30.78 -1.28
CA CYS A 247 4.49 30.68 -1.16
C CYS A 247 3.88 31.75 -0.24
N LYS A 248 2.68 32.19 -0.58
CA LYS A 248 1.82 33.02 0.27
C LYS A 248 0.44 32.36 0.39
N PHE A 249 0.15 31.81 1.56
CA PHE A 249 -1.07 31.03 1.81
C PHE A 249 -2.35 31.88 1.82
N SER A 250 -2.29 33.10 2.35
CA SER A 250 -3.40 34.05 2.39
C SER A 250 -2.88 35.49 2.51
N ILE A 251 -3.73 36.50 2.31
CA ILE A 251 -3.37 37.93 2.46
C ILE A 251 -2.71 38.20 3.82
N ARG A 252 -3.11 37.45 4.87
CA ARG A 252 -2.68 37.62 6.27
C ARG A 252 -1.37 36.93 6.64
N HIS A 253 -0.85 36.01 5.81
CA HIS A 253 0.39 35.30 6.12
C HIS A 253 1.59 35.97 5.46
N LYS A 254 2.74 35.96 6.16
CA LYS A 254 4.03 36.40 5.62
C LYS A 254 4.37 35.55 4.40
N HIS A 255 4.93 36.19 3.38
CA HIS A 255 5.49 35.48 2.24
C HIS A 255 6.66 34.62 2.72
N ARG A 256 6.63 33.33 2.39
CA ARG A 256 7.65 32.36 2.79
C ARG A 256 8.53 32.00 1.61
N SER A 257 9.83 31.88 1.83
CA SER A 257 10.79 31.50 0.79
C SER A 257 10.60 30.03 0.36
N CYS A 258 11.22 29.64 -0.76
CA CYS A 258 11.22 28.25 -1.22
C CYS A 258 11.79 27.29 -0.16
N LEU A 259 12.86 27.67 0.55
CA LEU A 259 13.46 26.84 1.60
C LEU A 259 12.55 26.68 2.82
N GLU A 260 11.97 27.77 3.30
CA GLU A 260 10.99 27.73 4.40
C GLU A 260 9.80 26.85 4.05
N THR A 261 9.36 26.91 2.79
CA THR A 261 8.28 26.08 2.25
C THR A 261 8.63 24.58 2.35
N VAL A 262 9.84 24.20 1.96
CA VAL A 262 10.33 22.82 2.06
C VAL A 262 10.40 22.35 3.52
N LEU A 263 10.96 23.17 4.41
CA LEU A 263 11.09 22.85 5.83
C LEU A 263 9.73 22.68 6.51
N LEU A 264 8.77 23.53 6.16
CA LEU A 264 7.41 23.46 6.69
C LEU A 264 6.71 22.18 6.23
N LEU A 265 6.80 21.82 4.94
CA LEU A 265 6.25 20.57 4.42
C LEU A 265 6.91 19.35 5.10
N ASN A 266 8.22 19.39 5.34
CA ASN A 266 8.93 18.34 6.07
C ASN A 266 8.38 18.20 7.51
N LYS A 267 8.23 19.32 8.23
CA LYS A 267 7.68 19.34 9.58
C LYS A 267 6.25 18.80 9.62
N GLU A 268 5.42 19.09 8.62
CA GLU A 268 4.07 18.54 8.54
C GLU A 268 4.05 17.02 8.36
N ILE A 269 4.93 16.49 7.53
CA ILE A 269 5.07 15.03 7.34
C ILE A 269 5.54 14.38 8.64
N GLU A 270 6.51 15.00 9.32
CA GLU A 270 6.99 14.54 10.63
C GLU A 270 5.89 14.53 11.69
N LEU A 271 5.12 15.62 11.80
CA LEU A 271 4.00 15.73 12.75
C LEU A 271 2.88 14.73 12.44
N TYR A 272 2.73 14.35 11.17
CA TYR A 272 1.75 13.36 10.78
C TYR A 272 2.23 11.92 11.07
N ASN A 273 3.34 11.52 10.48
CA ASN A 273 3.95 10.21 10.71
C ASN A 273 5.47 10.27 10.43
N PRO A 274 6.33 10.14 11.45
CA PRO A 274 7.78 10.20 11.27
C PRO A 274 8.34 9.05 10.40
N ASP A 275 7.61 7.94 10.23
CA ASP A 275 8.02 6.85 9.34
C ASP A 275 7.95 7.24 7.84
N LEU A 276 7.20 8.29 7.49
CA LEU A 276 7.18 8.80 6.11
C LEU A 276 8.49 9.51 5.73
N LEU A 277 9.28 9.94 6.72
CA LEU A 277 10.57 10.58 6.47
C LEU A 277 11.63 9.61 5.94
N ASP A 278 11.43 8.30 6.11
CA ASP A 278 12.28 7.25 5.56
C ASP A 278 11.92 6.90 4.11
N ARG A 279 10.89 7.53 3.54
CA ARG A 279 10.44 7.21 2.19
C ARG A 279 11.36 7.85 1.16
N PRO A 280 11.49 7.22 -0.03
CA PRO A 280 12.11 7.87 -1.17
C PRO A 280 11.42 9.21 -1.42
N THR A 281 12.20 10.27 -1.50
CA THR A 281 11.67 11.61 -1.74
C THR A 281 12.41 12.30 -2.86
N MET A 282 11.65 13.00 -3.68
CA MET A 282 12.17 13.74 -4.81
C MET A 282 11.52 15.12 -4.80
N ILE A 283 12.27 16.16 -5.15
CA ILE A 283 11.77 17.52 -5.20
C ILE A 283 11.81 18.07 -6.62
N ILE A 284 10.73 18.75 -6.97
CA ILE A 284 10.55 19.51 -8.19
C ILE A 284 10.41 20.97 -7.79
N VAL A 285 11.41 21.75 -8.15
CA VAL A 285 11.42 23.22 -8.05
C VAL A 285 10.78 23.77 -9.32
N ASN A 286 9.56 24.26 -9.19
CA ASN A 286 8.70 24.72 -10.27
C ASN A 286 8.76 26.26 -10.42
N LYS A 287 8.24 26.75 -11.55
CA LYS A 287 8.13 28.17 -11.95
C LYS A 287 9.46 28.85 -12.26
N MET A 288 10.40 28.08 -12.85
CA MET A 288 11.68 28.60 -13.31
C MET A 288 11.58 29.61 -14.48
N ASP A 289 10.39 29.76 -15.07
CA ASP A 289 10.06 30.80 -16.04
C ASP A 289 9.96 32.21 -15.44
N THR A 290 9.93 32.33 -14.11
CA THR A 290 9.80 33.62 -13.42
C THR A 290 11.10 34.41 -13.39
N ASN A 291 10.99 35.74 -13.41
CA ASN A 291 12.15 36.63 -13.35
C ASN A 291 12.94 36.41 -12.04
N GLY A 292 14.27 36.29 -12.15
CA GLY A 292 15.17 36.05 -11.02
C GLY A 292 15.21 34.61 -10.51
N ALA A 293 14.45 33.67 -11.12
CA ALA A 293 14.41 32.28 -10.65
C ALA A 293 15.77 31.58 -10.64
N ASN A 294 16.62 31.85 -11.65
CA ASN A 294 17.95 31.24 -11.74
C ASN A 294 18.90 31.73 -10.62
N GLU A 295 18.81 33.02 -10.26
CA GLU A 295 19.62 33.61 -9.20
C GLU A 295 19.21 33.02 -7.84
N ILE A 296 17.91 33.02 -7.55
CA ILE A 296 17.34 32.41 -6.34
C ILE A 296 17.71 30.93 -6.27
N TYR A 297 17.60 30.20 -7.38
CA TYR A 297 17.93 28.77 -7.40
C TYR A 297 19.40 28.53 -7.07
N ASN A 298 20.32 29.33 -7.62
CA ASN A 298 21.75 29.20 -7.34
C ASN A 298 22.07 29.43 -5.85
N GLU A 299 21.39 30.37 -5.19
CA GLU A 299 21.52 30.61 -3.75
C GLU A 299 21.01 29.44 -2.91
N ILE A 300 19.85 28.88 -3.26
CA ILE A 300 19.22 27.81 -2.47
C ILE A 300 19.75 26.42 -2.81
N LYS A 301 20.39 26.21 -3.96
CA LYS A 301 20.84 24.89 -4.43
C LYS A 301 21.75 24.19 -3.43
N LEU A 302 22.70 24.92 -2.85
CA LEU A 302 23.60 24.38 -1.82
C LEU A 302 22.82 24.08 -0.53
N LYS A 303 21.92 24.98 -0.13
CA LYS A 303 21.11 24.83 1.08
C LYS A 303 20.12 23.66 0.99
N LEU A 304 19.56 23.40 -0.19
CA LEU A 304 18.64 22.28 -0.44
C LEU A 304 19.33 20.91 -0.33
N ASN A 305 20.59 20.81 -0.75
CA ASN A 305 21.36 19.57 -0.63
C ASN A 305 21.78 19.31 0.83
N ASN A 306 22.06 20.37 1.60
CA ASN A 306 22.57 20.29 2.97
C ASN A 306 21.60 20.87 4.00
N LEU A 307 20.31 20.56 3.90
CA LEU A 307 19.27 21.17 4.76
C LEU A 307 19.56 21.04 6.26
N SER A 308 20.22 19.97 6.71
CA SER A 308 20.57 19.76 8.11
C SER A 308 21.54 20.79 8.69
N GLU A 309 22.43 21.34 7.87
CA GLU A 309 23.45 22.32 8.32
C GLU A 309 22.85 23.71 8.52
N PHE A 310 21.82 24.05 7.75
CA PHE A 310 21.21 25.38 7.72
C PHE A 310 19.94 25.51 8.57
N LEU A 311 19.55 24.47 9.32
CA LEU A 311 18.34 24.49 10.14
C LEU A 311 18.34 25.64 11.17
N SER A 312 19.51 25.98 11.73
CA SER A 312 19.67 27.02 12.75
C SER A 312 19.39 28.43 12.24
N GLU A 313 19.33 28.65 10.92
CA GLU A 313 19.02 29.95 10.32
C GLU A 313 17.51 30.28 10.36
N PHE A 314 16.64 29.29 10.60
CA PHE A 314 15.19 29.43 10.49
C PHE A 314 14.50 29.45 11.86
N ASP A 315 13.31 30.03 11.94
CA ASP A 315 12.51 30.05 13.18
C ASP A 315 12.18 28.63 13.69
N GLU A 316 12.22 28.42 15.01
CA GLU A 316 11.87 27.14 15.66
C GLU A 316 10.46 26.63 15.28
N SER A 317 9.56 27.55 14.93
CA SER A 317 8.21 27.21 14.49
C SER A 317 8.18 26.41 13.19
N ILE A 318 9.20 26.51 12.33
CA ILE A 318 9.27 25.87 11.01
C ILE A 318 10.28 24.70 11.00
N GLN A 319 11.19 24.65 11.96
CA GLN A 319 12.20 23.59 12.05
C GLN A 319 11.55 22.20 12.31
N PRO A 320 11.82 21.18 11.47
CA PRO A 320 11.54 19.78 11.76
C PRO A 320 12.63 19.19 12.67
N LYS A 321 12.30 18.18 13.49
CA LYS A 321 13.31 17.49 14.31
C LYS A 321 14.18 16.56 13.47
N ARG A 322 13.61 16.00 12.40
CA ARG A 322 14.31 15.16 11.43
C ARG A 322 14.19 15.71 10.01
N VAL A 323 15.33 15.86 9.34
CA VAL A 323 15.41 16.39 7.98
C VAL A 323 15.18 15.28 6.96
N LEU A 324 14.35 15.55 5.95
CA LEU A 324 14.20 14.69 4.77
C LEU A 324 15.46 14.70 3.92
N GLN A 325 15.85 13.53 3.44
CA GLN A 325 16.88 13.40 2.41
C GLN A 325 16.21 13.24 1.06
N PHE A 326 16.51 14.16 0.14
CA PHE A 326 16.03 14.08 -1.23
C PHE A 326 16.97 13.21 -2.06
N ASP A 327 16.42 12.22 -2.75
CA ASP A 327 17.15 11.37 -3.68
C ASP A 327 17.54 12.14 -4.96
N ASP A 328 16.71 13.11 -5.35
CA ASP A 328 16.93 13.92 -6.55
C ASP A 328 16.20 15.27 -6.46
N ILE A 329 16.78 16.29 -7.10
CA ILE A 329 16.30 17.67 -7.16
C ILE A 329 16.25 18.09 -8.62
N ILE A 330 15.06 18.41 -9.14
CA ILE A 330 14.87 18.87 -10.52
C ILE A 330 14.26 20.27 -10.54
N THR A 331 14.77 21.12 -11.42
CA THR A 331 14.17 22.42 -11.78
C THR A 331 13.39 22.32 -13.07
N THR A 332 12.20 22.91 -13.13
CA THR A 332 11.32 22.85 -14.32
C THR A 332 10.40 24.07 -14.36
N SER A 333 9.91 24.41 -15.57
CA SER A 333 8.70 25.20 -15.70
C SER A 333 7.54 24.33 -16.21
N LEU A 334 6.65 23.95 -15.29
CA LEU A 334 5.53 23.09 -15.61
C LEU A 334 4.46 23.76 -16.49
N ILE A 335 4.46 25.10 -16.54
CA ILE A 335 3.52 25.87 -17.38
C ILE A 335 3.91 25.76 -18.86
N LEU A 336 5.21 25.74 -19.16
CA LEU A 336 5.73 25.63 -20.53
C LEU A 336 5.51 24.24 -21.14
N GLN A 337 5.21 23.23 -20.32
CA GLN A 337 4.94 21.84 -20.73
C GLN A 337 6.02 21.27 -21.67
N ASN A 338 7.29 21.60 -21.42
CA ASN A 338 8.39 21.14 -22.25
C ASN A 338 8.49 19.60 -22.22
N ALA A 339 8.43 18.96 -23.39
CA ALA A 339 8.31 17.51 -23.50
C ALA A 339 9.55 16.77 -22.98
N ASP A 340 10.73 17.36 -23.16
CA ASP A 340 12.00 16.75 -22.75
C ASP A 340 12.18 16.79 -21.24
N GLU A 341 11.89 17.92 -20.58
CA GLU A 341 11.90 18.04 -19.10
C GLU A 341 10.91 17.04 -18.47
N ILE A 342 9.68 16.96 -18.99
CA ILE A 342 8.68 16.00 -18.49
C ILE A 342 9.16 14.55 -18.69
N ARG A 343 9.85 14.26 -19.80
CA ARG A 343 10.40 12.94 -20.06
C ARG A 343 11.50 12.59 -19.09
N GLU A 344 12.39 13.54 -18.78
CA GLU A 344 13.44 13.38 -17.77
C GLU A 344 12.86 13.08 -16.39
N ILE A 345 11.86 13.87 -15.96
CA ILE A 345 11.16 13.66 -14.68
C ILE A 345 10.54 12.26 -14.63
N LYS A 346 9.88 11.81 -15.71
CA LYS A 346 9.32 10.45 -15.79
C LYS A 346 10.40 9.39 -15.64
N THR A 347 11.55 9.54 -16.31
CA THR A 347 12.65 8.58 -16.19
C THR A 347 13.23 8.53 -14.78
N LYS A 348 13.38 9.67 -14.12
CA LYS A 348 13.90 9.75 -12.74
C LYS A 348 12.93 9.16 -11.72
N ILE A 349 11.63 9.47 -11.82
CA ILE A 349 10.58 8.84 -10.99
C ILE A 349 10.66 7.31 -11.08
N ARG A 350 10.77 6.77 -12.29
CA ARG A 350 10.91 5.32 -12.50
C ARG A 350 12.19 4.78 -11.86
N HIS A 351 13.33 5.42 -12.12
CA HIS A 351 14.62 4.96 -11.61
C HIS A 351 14.66 4.91 -10.07
N ILE A 352 14.13 5.93 -9.39
CA ILE A 352 14.05 5.96 -7.93
C ILE A 352 13.16 4.81 -7.43
N ILE A 353 11.97 4.63 -8.00
CA ILE A 353 11.07 3.54 -7.58
C ILE A 353 11.75 2.18 -7.75
N ASP A 354 12.40 1.95 -8.89
CA ASP A 354 13.09 0.69 -9.20
C ASP A 354 14.24 0.42 -8.22
N LYS A 355 15.10 1.41 -7.97
CA LYS A 355 16.21 1.33 -7.00
C LYS A 355 15.73 0.90 -5.61
N TYR A 356 14.63 1.47 -5.12
CA TYR A 356 14.10 1.15 -3.80
C TYR A 356 13.29 -0.14 -3.77
N GLU A 357 12.68 -0.56 -4.88
CA GLU A 357 12.04 -1.88 -5.00
C GLU A 357 13.09 -3.00 -4.98
N GLU A 358 14.18 -2.86 -5.73
CA GLU A 358 15.32 -3.80 -5.73
C GLU A 358 15.98 -3.91 -4.35
N ALA A 359 16.18 -2.78 -3.67
CA ALA A 359 16.71 -2.76 -2.30
C ALA A 359 15.80 -3.46 -1.28
N LYS A 360 14.47 -3.44 -1.48
CA LYS A 360 13.54 -4.16 -0.60
C LYS A 360 13.59 -5.67 -0.84
N ILE A 361 13.72 -6.09 -2.09
CA ILE A 361 13.81 -7.51 -2.47
C ILE A 361 15.09 -8.11 -1.87
N SER A 362 16.23 -7.43 -2.04
CA SER A 362 17.51 -7.93 -1.50
C SER A 362 17.51 -8.04 0.03
N VAL A 363 16.89 -7.11 0.75
CA VAL A 363 16.73 -7.20 2.21
C VAL A 363 15.83 -8.37 2.62
N GLN A 364 14.73 -8.61 1.91
CA GLN A 364 13.85 -9.75 2.19
C GLN A 364 14.54 -11.09 1.95
N ASP A 365 15.32 -11.21 0.89
CA ASP A 365 16.09 -12.42 0.58
C ASP A 365 17.15 -12.68 1.66
N MET A 366 17.83 -11.64 2.14
CA MET A 366 18.81 -11.73 3.22
C MET A 366 18.17 -12.13 4.56
N ASP A 367 17.06 -11.51 4.94
CA ASP A 367 16.32 -11.86 6.17
C ASP A 367 15.82 -13.32 6.11
N SER A 368 15.35 -13.77 4.94
CA SER A 368 14.90 -15.16 4.74
C SER A 368 16.04 -16.17 4.87
N ASN A 369 17.23 -15.83 4.37
CA ASN A 369 18.42 -16.65 4.47
C ASN A 369 18.94 -16.71 5.91
N GLU A 370 18.91 -15.59 6.64
CA GLU A 370 19.31 -15.54 8.04
C GLU A 370 18.35 -16.34 8.94
N ASP A 371 17.04 -16.25 8.69
CA ASP A 371 16.04 -17.05 9.41
C ASP A 371 16.15 -18.55 9.08
N CYS A 372 16.49 -18.90 7.84
CA CYS A 372 16.80 -20.27 7.42
C CYS A 372 18.05 -20.82 8.12
N LEU A 373 19.10 -20.01 8.24
CA LEU A 373 20.32 -20.37 8.96
C LEU A 373 20.06 -20.52 10.47
N ARG A 374 19.29 -19.62 11.08
CA ARG A 374 18.90 -19.71 12.48
C ARG A 374 18.05 -20.95 12.78
N THR A 375 17.13 -21.32 11.88
CA THR A 375 16.34 -22.55 12.02
C THR A 375 17.21 -23.80 11.87
N LYS A 376 18.15 -23.83 10.92
CA LYS A 376 19.14 -24.92 10.81
C LYS A 376 20.02 -25.05 12.05
N LEU A 377 20.56 -23.95 12.56
CA LEU A 377 21.37 -23.91 13.78
C LEU A 377 20.58 -24.36 15.01
N LYS A 378 19.33 -23.88 15.20
CA LYS A 378 18.46 -24.36 16.29
C LYS A 378 18.20 -25.86 16.21
N LYS A 379 17.99 -26.39 15.00
CA LYS A 379 17.74 -27.82 14.79
C LYS A 379 18.97 -28.67 15.08
N GLN A 380 20.16 -28.20 14.71
CA GLN A 380 21.42 -28.84 15.09
C GLN A 380 21.67 -28.75 16.60
N MET A 381 21.45 -27.61 17.23
CA MET A 381 21.60 -27.47 18.68
C MET A 381 20.62 -28.36 19.46
N GLN A 382 19.42 -28.60 18.96
CA GLN A 382 18.48 -29.56 19.56
C GLN A 382 18.90 -31.02 19.39
N GLN A 383 19.61 -31.37 18.30
CA GLN A 383 20.16 -32.72 18.10
C GLN A 383 21.37 -33.01 18.98
N TYR A 384 22.14 -31.98 19.35
CA TYR A 384 23.33 -32.10 20.21
C TYR A 384 23.11 -31.56 21.63
N ALA A 385 21.88 -31.25 22.01
CA ALA A 385 21.58 -30.84 23.37
C ALA A 385 21.80 -32.03 24.30
N PRO A 386 22.68 -31.91 25.33
CA PRO A 386 22.83 -32.97 26.31
C PRO A 386 21.49 -33.18 26.99
N THR A 387 20.94 -34.38 26.86
CA THR A 387 19.74 -34.79 27.58
C THR A 387 20.15 -34.88 29.05
N LEU A 388 19.73 -33.91 29.86
CA LEU A 388 19.81 -34.05 31.31
C LEU A 388 18.83 -35.16 31.69
N LEU A 389 19.38 -36.34 31.98
CA LEU A 389 18.70 -37.46 32.63
C LEU A 389 18.32 -37.08 34.06
#